data_AF-A0A2N1WI66-F1
#
_entry.id   AF-A0A2N1WI66-F1
#
_cell.length_a   1.000
_cell.length_b   1.000
_cell.length_c   1.000
_cell.angle_alpha   90.00
_cell.angle_beta   90.00
_cell.angle_gamma   90.00
#
_symmetry.space_group_name_H-M   'P 1'
#
loop_
_entity.id
_entity.type
_entity.pdbx_description
1 polymer ?
#
loop_
_entity_poly.entity_id
_entity_poly.type
_entity_poly.pdbx_seq_one_letter_code
_entity_poly.pdbx_strand_id
1 'polypeptide(L)'
;MTQLRTTRKADTVTFRIDPGLKMELTRVAERGSKSLGELLRELVRTRVEAEHRREFEAEADRQSQAIAERALNPNTDEYAIMQELEADLEESTGEWR
;
A
#
# COMPACT_ATOMS: atom_id res chain seq x y z
N MET A 1 11.73 3.05 -39.68
CA MET A 1 11.22 1.92 -38.90
C MET A 1 9.99 2.40 -38.14
N THR A 2 8.80 2.14 -38.66
CA THR A 2 7.54 2.60 -38.05
C THR A 2 7.16 1.62 -36.95
N GLN A 3 7.33 2.03 -35.70
CA GLN A 3 6.99 1.24 -34.53
C GLN A 3 5.46 1.15 -34.43
N LEU A 4 4.90 -0.01 -34.81
CA LEU A 4 3.51 -0.35 -34.58
C LEU A 4 3.27 -0.33 -33.06
N ARG A 5 2.56 0.70 -32.58
CA ARG A 5 1.96 0.69 -31.24
C ARG A 5 1.00 -0.49 -31.18
N THR A 6 1.45 -1.59 -30.57
CA THR A 6 0.55 -2.70 -30.24
C THR A 6 -0.31 -2.26 -29.06
N THR A 7 -1.45 -1.62 -29.34
CA THR A 7 -2.52 -1.52 -28.35
C THR A 7 -2.96 -2.95 -28.04
N ARG A 8 -2.40 -3.54 -26.98
CA ARG A 8 -2.91 -4.81 -26.43
C ARG A 8 -4.41 -4.64 -26.22
N LYS A 9 -5.21 -5.58 -26.74
CA LYS A 9 -6.64 -5.62 -26.45
C LYS A 9 -6.80 -5.69 -24.93
N ALA A 10 -7.65 -4.83 -24.39
CA ALA A 10 -7.99 -4.89 -22.97
C ALA A 10 -8.82 -6.15 -22.70
N ASP A 11 -8.49 -6.86 -21.63
CA ASP A 11 -9.30 -7.99 -21.17
C ASP A 11 -10.66 -7.49 -20.67
N THR A 12 -11.71 -8.27 -20.93
CA THR A 12 -13.09 -7.91 -20.58
C THR A 12 -13.61 -8.84 -19.50
N VAL A 13 -14.16 -8.26 -18.43
CA VAL A 13 -14.86 -8.98 -17.37
C VAL A 13 -16.34 -8.59 -17.42
N THR A 14 -17.22 -9.59 -17.57
CA THR A 14 -18.67 -9.39 -17.56
C THR A 14 -19.23 -9.91 -16.25
N PHE A 15 -19.95 -9.06 -15.52
CA PHE A 15 -20.64 -9.44 -14.29
C PHE A 15 -22.07 -8.91 -14.30
N ARG A 16 -22.98 -9.63 -13.64
CA ARG A 16 -24.37 -9.21 -13.46
C ARG A 16 -24.49 -8.47 -12.14
N ILE A 17 -25.21 -7.35 -12.15
CA ILE A 17 -25.53 -6.57 -10.96
C ILE A 17 -27.03 -6.32 -10.91
N ASP A 18 -27.51 -6.03 -9.71
CA ASP A 18 -28.87 -5.55 -9.50
C ASP A 18 -29.15 -4.31 -10.39
N PRO A 19 -30.32 -4.23 -11.05
CA PRO A 19 -30.67 -3.09 -11.90
C PRO A 19 -30.71 -1.75 -11.16
N GLY A 20 -31.16 -1.73 -9.89
CA GLY A 20 -31.16 -0.54 -9.05
C GLY A 20 -29.73 -0.07 -8.76
N LEU A 21 -28.85 -0.99 -8.40
CA LEU A 21 -27.42 -0.69 -8.22
C LEU A 21 -26.78 -0.12 -9.49
N LYS A 22 -27.11 -0.66 -10.68
CA LYS A 22 -26.65 -0.11 -11.96
C LYS A 22 -27.07 1.35 -12.11
N MET A 23 -28.34 1.67 -11.82
CA MET A 23 -28.85 3.04 -11.91
C MET A 23 -28.12 4.00 -10.96
N GLU A 24 -27.86 3.56 -9.73
CA GLU A 24 -27.10 4.36 -8.76
C GLU A 24 -25.67 4.63 -9.22
N LEU A 25 -24.97 3.59 -9.71
CA LEU A 25 -23.62 3.73 -10.25
C LEU A 25 -23.58 4.68 -11.45
N THR A 26 -24.58 4.62 -12.34
CA THR A 26 -24.70 5.57 -13.46
C THR A 26 -24.85 7.00 -12.97
N ARG A 27 -25.73 7.27 -11.99
CA ARG A 27 -25.88 8.62 -11.42
C ARG A 27 -24.59 9.12 -10.75
N VAL A 28 -23.87 8.25 -10.05
CA VAL A 28 -22.56 8.59 -9.47
C VAL A 28 -21.55 8.96 -10.55
N ALA A 29 -21.49 8.17 -11.63
CA ALA A 29 -20.59 8.42 -12.76
C ALA A 29 -20.92 9.76 -13.45
N GLU A 30 -22.20 10.04 -13.68
CA GLU A 30 -22.67 11.31 -14.27
C GLU A 30 -22.27 12.52 -13.41
N ARG A 31 -22.48 12.46 -12.09
CA ARG A 31 -22.04 13.53 -11.17
C ARG A 31 -20.53 13.76 -11.22
N GLY A 32 -19.76 12.70 -11.44
CA GLY A 32 -18.31 12.76 -11.60
C GLY A 32 -17.86 13.10 -13.03
N SER A 33 -18.78 13.32 -13.98
CA SER A 33 -18.48 13.49 -15.41
C SER A 33 -17.61 12.36 -16.00
N LYS A 34 -17.86 11.13 -15.56
CA LYS A 34 -17.13 9.91 -15.97
C LYS A 34 -18.07 8.91 -16.64
N SER A 35 -17.51 8.03 -17.47
CA SER A 35 -18.24 6.86 -17.92
C SER A 35 -18.40 5.84 -16.80
N LEU A 36 -19.46 5.02 -16.84
CA LEU A 36 -19.65 3.93 -15.87
C LEU A 36 -18.45 2.97 -15.83
N GLY A 37 -17.87 2.65 -17.00
CA GLY A 37 -16.70 1.79 -17.07
C GLY A 37 -15.45 2.40 -16.44
N GLU A 38 -15.29 3.71 -16.52
CA GLU A 38 -14.19 4.44 -15.90
C GLU A 38 -14.34 4.48 -14.37
N LEU A 39 -15.54 4.77 -13.87
CA LEU A 39 -15.86 4.66 -12.44
C LEU A 39 -15.55 3.25 -11.91
N LEU A 40 -15.97 2.20 -12.63
CA LEU A 40 -15.72 0.81 -12.21
C LEU A 40 -14.22 0.48 -12.17
N ARG A 41 -13.44 0.93 -13.15
CA ARG A 41 -11.98 0.73 -13.15
C ARG A 41 -11.32 1.43 -11.96
N GLU A 42 -11.76 2.63 -11.62
CA GLU A 42 -11.25 3.36 -10.45
C GLU A 42 -11.60 2.65 -9.14
N LEU A 43 -12.84 2.20 -8.98
CA LEU A 43 -13.28 1.45 -7.81
C LEU A 43 -12.47 0.17 -7.63
N VAL A 44 -12.26 -0.59 -8.72
CA VAL A 44 -11.43 -1.81 -8.70
C VAL A 44 -10.00 -1.49 -8.34
N ARG A 45 -9.38 -0.47 -8.96
CA ARG A 45 -7.99 -0.09 -8.67
C ARG A 45 -7.81 0.30 -7.20
N THR A 46 -8.69 1.17 -6.70
CA THR A 46 -8.69 1.61 -5.30
C THR A 46 -8.81 0.43 -4.34
N ARG A 47 -9.68 -0.55 -4.68
CA ARG A 47 -9.89 -1.75 -3.87
C ARG A 47 -8.69 -2.68 -3.84
N VAL A 48 -7.96 -2.80 -4.96
CA VAL A 48 -6.72 -3.59 -5.06
C VAL A 48 -5.58 -2.89 -4.31
N GLU A 49 -5.40 -1.59 -4.51
CA GLU A 49 -4.38 -0.79 -3.80
C GLU A 49 -4.57 -0.85 -2.28
N ALA A 50 -5.82 -0.84 -1.81
CA ALA A 50 -6.13 -1.01 -0.40
C ALA A 50 -5.71 -2.37 0.15
N GLU A 51 -5.82 -3.47 -0.61
CA GLU A 51 -5.33 -4.78 -0.13
C GLU A 51 -3.83 -4.88 -0.16
N HIS A 52 -3.18 -4.43 -1.23
CA HIS A 52 -1.71 -4.43 -1.28
C HIS A 52 -1.12 -3.64 -0.10
N ARG A 53 -1.74 -2.52 0.27
CA ARG A 53 -1.33 -1.76 1.45
C ARG A 53 -1.55 -2.54 2.75
N ARG A 54 -2.70 -3.20 2.93
CA ARG A 54 -2.95 -4.03 4.11
C ARG A 54 -1.97 -5.19 4.23
N GLU A 55 -1.65 -5.84 3.12
CA GLU A 55 -0.66 -6.91 3.06
C GLU A 55 0.73 -6.39 3.42
N PHE A 56 1.10 -5.21 2.90
CA PHE A 56 2.35 -4.54 3.23
C PHE A 56 2.42 -4.15 4.72
N GLU A 57 1.40 -3.50 5.25
CA GLU A 57 1.32 -3.11 6.67
C GLU A 57 1.40 -4.34 7.58
N ALA A 58 0.69 -5.43 7.26
CA ALA A 58 0.77 -6.66 8.03
C ALA A 58 2.15 -7.31 8.01
N GLU A 59 2.88 -7.23 6.89
CA GLU A 59 4.27 -7.72 6.83
C GLU A 59 5.23 -6.78 7.55
N ALA A 60 5.06 -5.46 7.41
CA ALA A 60 5.86 -4.48 8.12
C ALA A 60 5.71 -4.62 9.64
N ASP A 61 4.49 -4.84 10.14
CA ASP A 61 4.23 -5.12 11.55
C ASP A 61 4.93 -6.39 12.02
N ARG A 62 4.84 -7.49 11.25
CA ARG A 62 5.54 -8.74 11.57
C ARG A 62 7.05 -8.55 11.67
N GLN A 63 7.64 -7.85 10.69
CA GLN A 63 9.08 -7.62 10.66
C GLN A 63 9.53 -6.66 11.76
N SER A 64 8.75 -5.60 12.01
CA SER A 64 9.03 -4.63 13.07
C SER A 64 9.03 -5.32 14.44
N GLN A 65 8.06 -6.19 14.72
CA GLN A 65 8.02 -6.98 15.94
C GLN A 65 9.23 -7.92 16.06
N ALA A 66 9.57 -8.64 14.99
CA ALA A 66 10.72 -9.54 15.00
C ALA A 66 12.05 -8.79 15.24
N ILE A 67 12.22 -7.60 14.67
CA ILE A 67 13.39 -6.75 14.91
C ILE A 67 13.39 -6.23 16.34
N ALA A 68 12.26 -5.75 16.85
CA ALA A 68 12.14 -5.26 18.23
C ALA A 68 12.46 -6.35 19.26
N GLU A 69 11.96 -7.58 19.04
CA GLU A 69 12.30 -8.73 19.89
C GLU A 69 13.79 -9.06 19.86
N ARG A 70 14.42 -9.00 18.68
CA ARG A 70 15.87 -9.24 18.55
C ARG A 70 16.69 -8.14 19.20
N ALA A 71 16.30 -6.88 19.00
CA ALA A 71 16.92 -5.69 19.60
C ALA A 71 16.91 -5.71 21.14
N LEU A 72 15.99 -6.45 21.75
CA LEU A 72 15.89 -6.62 23.20
C LEU A 72 16.64 -7.87 23.73
N ASN A 73 17.21 -8.69 22.86
CA ASN A 73 17.89 -9.92 23.23
C ASN A 73 19.41 -9.71 23.30
N PRO A 74 20.06 -9.79 24.48
CA PRO A 74 21.49 -9.50 24.64
C PRO A 74 22.46 -10.35 23.82
N ASN A 75 22.00 -11.46 23.25
CA ASN A 75 22.82 -12.37 22.45
C ASN A 75 22.70 -12.14 20.94
N THR A 76 22.10 -11.02 20.52
CA THR A 76 21.95 -10.67 19.10
C THR A 76 22.82 -9.47 18.73
N ASP A 77 23.23 -9.42 17.47
CA ASP A 77 23.92 -8.27 16.92
C ASP A 77 23.02 -7.02 16.95
N GLU A 78 21.71 -7.20 16.80
CA GLU A 78 20.74 -6.09 16.89
C GLU A 78 20.72 -5.43 18.27
N TYR A 79 20.87 -6.19 19.36
CA TYR A 79 20.99 -5.61 20.70
C TYR A 79 22.28 -4.81 20.86
N ALA A 80 23.40 -5.32 20.35
CA ALA A 80 24.67 -4.60 20.42
C ALA A 80 24.61 -3.25 19.68
N ILE A 81 24.00 -3.24 18.49
CA ILE A 81 23.79 -2.02 17.70
C ILE A 81 22.87 -1.03 18.43
N MET A 82 21.79 -1.50 19.06
CA MET A 82 20.89 -0.61 19.81
C MET A 82 21.58 0.03 21.02
N GLN A 83 22.48 -0.70 21.70
CA GLN A 83 23.25 -0.14 22.82
C GLN A 83 24.30 0.88 22.35
N GLU A 84 24.91 0.65 21.18
CA GLU A 84 25.82 1.63 20.55
C GLU A 84 25.07 2.91 20.19
N LEU A 85 23.90 2.81 19.55
CA LEU A 85 23.06 3.95 19.19
C LEU A 85 22.57 4.74 20.42
N GLU A 86 22.19 4.05 21.51
CA GLU A 86 21.79 4.72 22.76
C GLU A 86 22.96 5.49 23.37
N ALA A 87 24.16 4.90 23.39
CA ALA A 87 25.36 5.55 23.90
C ALA A 87 25.73 6.80 23.09
N ASP A 88 25.67 6.72 21.76
CA ASP A 88 25.91 7.87 20.86
C ASP A 88 24.88 9.00 21.09
N LEU A 89 23.61 8.64 21.31
CA LEU A 89 22.55 9.61 21.60
C LEU A 89 22.80 10.31 22.95
N GLU A 90 23.15 9.56 23.99
CA GLU A 90 23.47 10.12 25.31
C GLU A 90 24.69 11.06 25.24
N GLU A 91 25.74 10.69 24.51
CA GLU A 91 26.93 11.52 24.29
C GLU A 91 26.58 12.85 23.58
N SER A 92 25.77 12.77 22.52
CA SER A 92 25.35 13.95 21.75
C SER A 92 24.50 14.94 22.56
N THR A 93 23.66 14.47 23.50
CA THR A 93 22.88 15.36 24.36
C THR A 93 23.72 16.08 25.43
N GLY A 94 24.94 15.59 25.69
CA GLY A 94 25.93 16.25 26.54
C GLY A 94 26.61 17.44 25.87
N GLU A 95 26.72 17.46 24.53
CA GLU A 95 27.39 18.54 23.77
C GLU A 95 26.55 19.81 23.59
N TRP A 96 25.23 19.76 23.81
CA TRP A 96 24.32 20.92 23.67
C TRP A 96 23.97 21.61 25.00
N ARG A 97 24.76 21.41 26.07
CA ARG A 97 24.69 22.18 27.34
C ARG A 97 25.94 23.01 27.55
#